data_AF-A0A2T0WQ26-F1
#
_entry.id   AF-A0A2T0WQ26-F1
#
_cell.length_a   1.000
_cell.length_b   1.000
_cell.length_c   1.000
_cell.angle_alpha   90.00
_cell.angle_beta   90.00
_cell.angle_gamma   90.00
#
_symmetry.space_group_name_H-M   'P 1'
#
loop_
_entity.id
_entity.type
_entity.pdbx_description
1 polymer ?
#
loop_
_entity_poly.entity_id
_entity_poly.type
_entity_poly.pdbx_seq_one_letter_code
_entity_poly.pdbx_strand_id
1 'polypeptide(L)'
;MSGFVGQIKTAVFGALSVSEGETFDTIGLVQALDQIFAQMVAEKALKAEDAKCMSRQVNNIFNAVTTLGPDGRSEIKAALAHILSQDLCINFEGPVTARNTDPLFIAIDDADQDAVLDILHDVDVNHYSATSGTTPLYHAMSNMDGLSVPILQTLLDNGAKPALGAEGLNVLHGLAFASIEDSDVPELSRVIRRCIALGADIEQHTATLKWTPLMVAISEWNLPAARALLLAGANPDAHAGDLDGRGVTALDLAANMHAAVDLLDEFQATAKSASLTVACAGHDARAFQPAL
;
A
#
# COMPACT_ATOMS: atom_id res chain seq x y z
N MET A 1 -9.31 -21.54 -11.09
CA MET A 1 -9.28 -20.06 -11.10
C MET A 1 -10.51 -19.43 -11.76
N SER A 2 -10.86 -19.68 -13.03
CA SER A 2 -12.03 -19.04 -13.67
C SER A 2 -13.38 -19.32 -12.98
N GLY A 3 -13.57 -20.52 -12.41
CA GLY A 3 -14.77 -20.86 -11.64
C GLY A 3 -14.92 -20.06 -10.34
N PHE A 4 -13.83 -19.82 -9.62
CA PHE A 4 -13.82 -19.03 -8.39
C PHE A 4 -14.09 -17.55 -8.64
N VAL A 5 -13.53 -17.00 -9.72
CA VAL A 5 -13.83 -15.62 -10.16
C VAL A 5 -15.33 -15.47 -10.46
N GLY A 6 -15.97 -16.49 -11.06
CA GLY A 6 -17.42 -16.52 -11.26
C GLY A 6 -18.22 -16.55 -9.95
N GLN A 7 -17.76 -17.30 -8.94
CA GLN A 7 -18.39 -17.35 -7.62
C GLN A 7 -18.27 -16.02 -6.86
N ILE A 8 -17.09 -15.40 -6.88
CA ILE A 8 -16.87 -14.06 -6.30
C ILE A 8 -17.77 -13.03 -6.98
N LYS A 9 -17.80 -13.01 -8.32
CA LYS A 9 -18.72 -12.16 -9.10
C LYS A 9 -20.16 -12.38 -8.66
N THR A 10 -20.60 -13.64 -8.52
CA THR A 10 -21.98 -13.98 -8.15
C THR A 10 -22.32 -13.54 -6.72
N ALA A 11 -21.44 -13.79 -5.75
CA ALA A 11 -21.64 -13.38 -4.36
C ALA A 11 -21.73 -11.86 -4.22
N VAL A 12 -20.83 -11.14 -4.90
CA VAL A 12 -20.83 -9.67 -4.92
C VAL A 12 -22.08 -9.14 -5.62
N PHE A 13 -22.43 -9.62 -6.82
CA PHE A 13 -23.64 -9.18 -7.52
C PHE A 13 -24.92 -9.48 -6.72
N GLY A 14 -24.98 -10.62 -6.02
CA GLY A 14 -26.10 -10.98 -5.14
C GLY A 14 -26.30 -9.97 -4.00
N ALA A 15 -25.21 -9.59 -3.34
CA ALA A 15 -25.24 -8.57 -2.29
C ALA A 15 -25.57 -7.15 -2.82
N LEU A 16 -25.21 -6.85 -4.07
CA LEU A 16 -25.50 -5.55 -4.71
C LEU A 16 -26.94 -5.43 -5.27
N SER A 17 -27.63 -6.56 -5.47
CA SER A 17 -28.97 -6.63 -6.08
C SER A 17 -30.12 -6.31 -5.13
N VAL A 18 -29.81 -5.94 -3.88
CA VAL A 18 -30.79 -5.62 -2.84
C VAL A 18 -31.48 -4.28 -3.16
N SER A 19 -32.80 -4.23 -3.00
CA SER A 19 -33.68 -3.11 -3.40
C SER A 19 -33.45 -1.83 -2.58
N GLU A 20 -33.85 -0.69 -3.15
CA GLU A 20 -33.82 0.62 -2.47
C GLU A 20 -34.64 0.56 -1.17
N GLY A 21 -33.95 0.56 -0.03
CA GLY A 21 -34.57 0.60 1.31
C GLY A 21 -34.05 -0.45 2.29
N GLU A 22 -33.42 -1.52 1.83
CA GLU A 22 -32.85 -2.56 2.71
C GLU A 22 -31.36 -2.29 3.01
N THR A 23 -30.93 -2.58 4.24
CA THR A 23 -29.53 -2.46 4.66
C THR A 23 -28.66 -3.42 3.86
N PHE A 24 -27.58 -2.92 3.24
CA PHE A 24 -26.63 -3.76 2.53
C PHE A 24 -26.00 -4.76 3.50
N ASP A 25 -26.16 -6.05 3.23
CA ASP A 25 -25.69 -7.13 4.11
C ASP A 25 -24.18 -7.34 3.93
N THR A 26 -23.39 -6.43 4.51
CA THR A 26 -21.92 -6.54 4.55
C THR A 26 -21.47 -7.83 5.23
N ILE A 27 -22.18 -8.24 6.29
CA ILE A 27 -21.86 -9.44 7.07
C ILE A 27 -22.04 -10.69 6.21
N GLY A 28 -23.17 -10.81 5.50
CA GLY A 28 -23.43 -11.92 4.60
C GLY A 28 -22.45 -11.98 3.42
N LEU A 29 -22.05 -10.84 2.86
CA LEU A 29 -21.06 -10.80 1.78
C LEU A 29 -19.65 -11.20 2.26
N VAL A 30 -19.21 -10.72 3.42
CA VAL A 30 -17.93 -11.14 4.03
C VAL A 30 -17.94 -12.64 4.27
N GLN A 31 -19.01 -13.19 4.85
CA GLN A 31 -19.14 -14.64 5.07
C GLN A 31 -19.09 -15.44 3.77
N ALA A 32 -19.73 -14.96 2.71
CA ALA A 32 -19.71 -15.60 1.40
C ALA A 32 -18.31 -15.58 0.78
N LEU A 33 -17.59 -14.46 0.87
CA LEU A 33 -16.21 -14.35 0.37
C LEU A 33 -15.25 -15.22 1.19
N ASP A 34 -15.36 -15.23 2.52
CA ASP A 34 -14.59 -16.12 3.39
C ASP A 34 -14.81 -17.59 3.04
N GLN A 35 -16.04 -17.97 2.71
CA GLN A 35 -16.38 -19.33 2.31
C GLN A 35 -15.78 -19.69 0.95
N ILE A 36 -15.78 -18.75 -0.02
CA ILE A 36 -15.13 -18.94 -1.31
C ILE A 36 -13.62 -19.06 -1.14
N PHE A 37 -12.99 -18.21 -0.33
CA PHE A 37 -11.56 -18.29 -0.04
C PHE A 37 -11.20 -19.60 0.67
N ALA A 38 -11.98 -20.03 1.64
CA ALA A 38 -11.81 -21.34 2.29
C ALA A 38 -11.92 -22.50 1.28
N GLN A 39 -12.81 -22.40 0.30
CA GLN A 39 -12.93 -23.39 -0.76
C GLN A 39 -11.74 -23.36 -1.72
N MET A 40 -11.22 -22.19 -2.05
CA MET A 40 -9.97 -22.05 -2.82
C MET A 40 -8.78 -22.69 -2.08
N VAL A 41 -8.74 -22.58 -0.76
CA VAL A 41 -7.73 -23.25 0.09
C VAL A 41 -7.89 -24.77 0.07
N ALA A 42 -9.12 -25.26 0.24
CA ALA A 42 -9.41 -26.69 0.20
C ALA A 42 -9.05 -27.33 -1.15
N GLU A 43 -9.24 -26.60 -2.25
CA GLU A 43 -8.92 -27.03 -3.61
C GLU A 43 -7.46 -26.75 -4.01
N LYS A 44 -6.63 -26.24 -3.08
CA LYS A 44 -5.22 -25.84 -3.30
C LYS A 44 -5.05 -24.79 -4.41
N ALA A 45 -6.11 -24.04 -4.71
CA ALA A 45 -6.09 -22.93 -5.65
C ALA A 45 -5.59 -21.63 -5.00
N LEU A 46 -5.54 -21.58 -3.66
CA LEU A 46 -5.04 -20.47 -2.84
C LEU A 46 -4.44 -21.06 -1.55
N LYS A 47 -3.41 -20.46 -0.93
CA LYS A 47 -2.95 -20.93 0.38
C LYS A 47 -3.78 -20.31 1.51
N ALA A 48 -3.77 -20.94 2.68
CA ALA A 48 -4.59 -20.51 3.82
C ALA A 48 -4.19 -19.12 4.34
N GLU A 49 -2.93 -18.76 4.19
CA GLU A 49 -2.33 -17.49 4.58
C GLU A 49 -2.76 -16.38 3.62
N ASP A 50 -2.69 -16.64 2.31
CA ASP A 50 -3.16 -15.74 1.25
C ASP A 50 -4.68 -15.51 1.35
N ALA A 51 -5.44 -16.57 1.64
CA ALA A 51 -6.89 -16.48 1.87
C ALA A 51 -7.23 -15.60 3.09
N LYS A 52 -6.51 -15.77 4.21
CA LYS A 52 -6.67 -14.90 5.38
C LYS A 52 -6.33 -13.45 5.08
N CYS A 53 -5.32 -13.21 4.25
CA CYS A 53 -4.93 -11.87 3.82
C CYS A 53 -6.01 -11.23 2.95
N MET A 54 -6.53 -11.96 1.96
CA MET A 54 -7.64 -11.50 1.12
C MET A 54 -8.88 -11.21 1.96
N SER A 55 -9.24 -12.08 2.90
CA SER A 55 -10.30 -11.83 3.88
C SER A 55 -10.03 -10.58 4.71
N ARG A 56 -8.78 -10.34 5.13
CA ARG A 56 -8.41 -9.14 5.89
C ARG A 56 -8.51 -7.86 5.04
N GLN A 57 -8.05 -7.89 3.79
CA GLN A 57 -8.14 -6.77 2.86
C GLN A 57 -9.61 -6.44 2.53
N VAL A 58 -10.41 -7.47 2.25
CA VAL A 58 -11.86 -7.36 2.07
C VAL A 58 -12.52 -6.78 3.32
N ASN A 59 -12.15 -7.26 4.51
CA ASN A 59 -12.66 -6.73 5.79
C ASN A 59 -12.21 -5.29 6.05
N ASN A 60 -10.99 -4.90 5.69
CA ASN A 60 -10.50 -3.53 5.82
C ASN A 60 -11.28 -2.59 4.88
N ILE A 61 -11.54 -3.03 3.65
CA ILE A 61 -12.41 -2.31 2.71
C ILE A 61 -13.82 -2.17 3.31
N PHE A 62 -14.41 -3.26 3.81
CA PHE A 62 -15.75 -3.19 4.43
C PHE A 62 -15.79 -2.35 5.70
N ASN A 63 -14.77 -2.43 6.56
CA ASN A 63 -14.69 -1.65 7.80
C ASN A 63 -14.47 -0.16 7.51
N ALA A 64 -13.65 0.19 6.52
CA ALA A 64 -13.52 1.56 6.06
C ALA A 64 -14.87 2.11 5.61
N VAL A 65 -15.66 1.31 4.88
CA VAL A 65 -16.96 1.78 4.38
C VAL A 65 -18.09 1.73 5.42
N THR A 66 -18.05 0.86 6.44
CA THR A 66 -19.05 0.89 7.53
C THR A 66 -18.89 2.07 8.48
N THR A 67 -17.71 2.72 8.51
CA THR A 67 -17.52 3.98 9.23
C THR A 67 -18.10 5.19 8.49
N LEU A 68 -18.43 5.03 7.21
CA LEU A 68 -19.08 6.03 6.39
C LEU A 68 -20.60 5.81 6.52
N GLY A 69 -21.35 6.88 6.76
CA GLY A 69 -22.78 6.83 7.10
C GLY A 69 -23.68 6.26 5.98
N PRO A 70 -24.99 6.54 5.98
CA PRO A 70 -25.96 5.94 5.05
C PRO A 70 -25.67 6.11 3.54
N ASP A 71 -24.75 7.01 3.15
CA ASP A 71 -24.24 7.23 1.79
C ASP A 71 -23.17 6.22 1.33
N GLY A 72 -22.57 5.45 2.26
CA GLY A 72 -21.51 4.47 1.98
C GLY A 72 -21.92 3.34 1.03
N ARG A 73 -23.22 3.12 0.78
CA ARG A 73 -23.70 2.09 -0.18
C ARG A 73 -23.27 2.35 -1.62
N SER A 74 -23.18 3.60 -2.05
CA SER A 74 -22.69 3.96 -3.39
C SER A 74 -21.19 3.72 -3.51
N GLU A 75 -20.46 3.91 -2.41
CA GLU A 75 -19.02 3.73 -2.31
C GLU A 75 -18.64 2.24 -2.22
N ILE A 76 -19.38 1.42 -1.47
CA ILE A 76 -19.27 -0.05 -1.50
C ILE A 76 -19.51 -0.55 -2.93
N LYS A 77 -20.55 -0.03 -3.59
CA LYS A 77 -20.87 -0.38 -4.99
C LYS A 77 -19.75 0.02 -5.94
N ALA A 78 -19.16 1.19 -5.79
CA ALA A 78 -18.05 1.67 -6.61
C ALA A 78 -16.76 0.89 -6.34
N ALA A 79 -16.40 0.63 -5.08
CA ALA A 79 -15.24 -0.15 -4.67
C ALA A 79 -15.32 -1.60 -5.16
N LEU A 80 -16.47 -2.25 -4.97
CA LEU A 80 -16.71 -3.60 -5.46
C LEU A 80 -16.77 -3.66 -6.99
N ALA A 81 -17.41 -2.68 -7.64
CA ALA A 81 -17.39 -2.58 -9.10
C ALA A 81 -15.97 -2.38 -9.63
N HIS A 82 -15.12 -1.62 -8.94
CA HIS A 82 -13.73 -1.43 -9.28
C HIS A 82 -12.94 -2.75 -9.20
N ILE A 83 -13.02 -3.46 -8.07
CA ILE A 83 -12.41 -4.79 -7.86
C ILE A 83 -12.85 -5.80 -8.93
N LEU A 84 -14.13 -5.77 -9.32
CA LEU A 84 -14.70 -6.65 -10.34
C LEU A 84 -14.39 -6.21 -11.78
N SER A 85 -14.18 -4.91 -12.03
CA SER A 85 -13.88 -4.31 -13.34
C SER A 85 -12.41 -4.38 -13.71
N GLN A 86 -11.52 -4.45 -12.73
CA GLN A 86 -10.08 -4.64 -12.95
C GLN A 86 -9.71 -6.06 -13.38
N ASP A 87 -10.69 -6.94 -13.65
CA ASP A 87 -10.47 -8.35 -14.04
C ASP A 87 -9.39 -9.03 -13.18
N LEU A 88 -9.44 -8.83 -11.85
CA LEU A 88 -8.40 -9.26 -10.92
C LEU A 88 -6.99 -9.02 -11.50
N CYS A 89 -6.57 -7.77 -11.64
CA CYS A 89 -5.14 -7.41 -11.67
C CYS A 89 -4.46 -7.66 -10.31
N ILE A 90 -4.85 -8.74 -9.61
CA ILE A 90 -3.95 -9.43 -8.70
C ILE A 90 -2.91 -10.04 -9.63
N ASN A 91 -1.82 -9.31 -9.86
CA ASN A 91 -0.67 -9.83 -10.58
C ASN A 91 -0.12 -11.02 -9.78
N PHE A 92 -0.67 -12.21 -10.01
CA PHE A 92 0.01 -13.48 -9.75
C PHE A 92 1.10 -13.67 -10.82
N GLU A 93 1.98 -12.69 -10.99
CA GLU A 93 3.19 -12.88 -11.79
C GLU A 93 4.23 -13.55 -10.92
N GLY A 94 4.08 -14.86 -10.79
CA GLY A 94 5.06 -15.76 -10.22
C GLY A 94 4.46 -17.11 -9.89
N PRO A 95 5.04 -18.24 -10.36
CA PRO A 95 4.68 -19.54 -9.80
C PRO A 95 4.91 -19.49 -8.29
N VAL A 96 3.94 -19.95 -7.49
CA VAL A 96 4.06 -20.07 -6.04
C VAL A 96 5.14 -21.11 -5.72
N THR A 97 6.40 -20.67 -5.66
CA THR A 97 7.56 -21.56 -5.44
C THR A 97 8.03 -21.48 -4.00
N ALA A 98 7.78 -22.57 -3.25
CA ALA A 98 8.34 -22.91 -1.93
C ALA A 98 8.16 -21.88 -0.79
N ARG A 99 8.18 -22.33 0.47
CA ARG A 99 8.43 -21.40 1.58
C ARG A 99 9.79 -20.76 1.33
N ASN A 100 9.94 -19.47 1.62
CA ASN A 100 11.26 -18.86 1.60
C ASN A 100 12.13 -19.61 2.62
N THR A 101 13.11 -20.36 2.13
CA THR A 101 14.04 -21.13 2.98
C THR A 101 15.23 -20.28 3.40
N ASP A 102 15.26 -19.02 2.99
CA ASP A 102 16.32 -18.10 3.33
C ASP A 102 16.22 -17.69 4.82
N PRO A 103 17.24 -17.99 5.64
CA PRO A 103 17.22 -17.68 7.06
C PRO A 103 17.00 -16.19 7.36
N LEU A 104 17.51 -15.29 6.51
CA LEU A 104 17.35 -13.85 6.74
C LEU A 104 15.89 -13.44 6.57
N PHE A 105 15.21 -13.97 5.56
CA PHE A 105 13.81 -13.64 5.30
C PHE A 105 12.88 -14.26 6.35
N ILE A 106 13.19 -15.47 6.82
CA ILE A 106 12.46 -16.08 7.94
C ILE A 106 12.59 -15.21 9.20
N ALA A 107 13.81 -14.75 9.52
CA ALA A 107 14.02 -13.87 10.68
C ALA A 107 13.27 -12.52 10.55
N ILE A 108 13.17 -11.98 9.32
CA ILE A 108 12.36 -10.80 9.03
C ILE A 108 10.87 -11.07 9.24
N ASP A 109 10.35 -12.21 8.76
CA ASP A 109 8.95 -12.62 8.94
C ASP A 109 8.59 -12.79 10.41
N ASP A 110 9.49 -13.39 11.20
CA ASP A 110 9.33 -13.61 12.64
C ASP A 110 9.56 -12.34 13.48
N ALA A 111 9.90 -11.22 12.84
CA ALA A 111 10.30 -9.97 13.46
C ALA A 111 11.47 -10.08 14.46
N ASP A 112 12.35 -11.06 14.28
CA ASP A 112 13.50 -11.34 15.15
C ASP A 112 14.71 -10.48 14.75
N GLN A 113 14.81 -9.30 15.36
CA GLN A 113 15.87 -8.35 15.07
C GLN A 113 17.28 -8.88 15.41
N ASP A 114 17.42 -9.68 16.47
CA ASP A 114 18.70 -10.24 16.89
C ASP A 114 19.18 -11.29 15.88
N ALA A 115 18.29 -12.18 15.43
CA ALA A 115 18.59 -13.13 14.38
C ALA A 115 18.93 -12.44 13.05
N VAL A 116 18.21 -11.36 12.69
CA VAL A 116 18.55 -10.53 11.52
C VAL A 116 19.97 -10.00 11.64
N LEU A 117 20.35 -9.39 12.77
CA LEU A 117 21.70 -8.86 13.00
C LEU A 117 22.77 -9.95 12.88
N ASP A 118 22.57 -11.09 13.53
CA ASP A 118 23.51 -12.21 13.51
C ASP A 118 23.73 -12.73 12.08
N ILE A 119 22.66 -12.87 11.29
CA ILE A 119 22.75 -13.38 9.91
C ILE A 119 23.45 -12.38 8.99
N LEU A 120 23.19 -11.06 9.14
CA LEU A 120 23.76 -10.02 8.30
C LEU A 120 25.30 -9.93 8.38
N HIS A 121 25.93 -10.53 9.39
CA HIS A 121 27.39 -10.64 9.44
C HIS A 121 27.98 -11.48 8.31
N ASP A 122 27.25 -12.49 7.83
CA ASP A 122 27.75 -13.51 6.91
C ASP A 122 27.11 -13.44 5.51
N VAL A 123 26.08 -12.62 5.31
CA VAL A 123 25.32 -12.53 4.05
C VAL A 123 25.28 -11.12 3.46
N ASP A 124 25.15 -11.04 2.14
CA ASP A 124 24.90 -9.77 1.47
C ASP A 124 23.48 -9.27 1.78
N VAL A 125 23.35 -8.15 2.50
CA VAL A 125 22.06 -7.52 2.84
C VAL A 125 21.18 -7.18 1.63
N ASN A 126 21.74 -7.13 0.41
CA ASN A 126 21.04 -6.79 -0.82
C ASN A 126 20.78 -7.99 -1.74
N HIS A 127 21.00 -9.22 -1.28
CA HIS A 127 20.75 -10.39 -2.12
C HIS A 127 19.27 -10.51 -2.47
N TYR A 128 18.97 -11.11 -3.62
CA TYR A 128 17.58 -11.38 -4.02
C TYR A 128 17.17 -12.75 -3.51
N SER A 129 16.00 -12.84 -2.89
CA SER A 129 15.41 -14.12 -2.53
C SER A 129 15.16 -14.94 -3.80
N ALA A 130 15.58 -16.20 -3.78
CA ALA A 130 15.32 -17.13 -4.87
C ALA A 130 13.83 -17.45 -5.05
N THR A 131 13.01 -17.26 -4.00
CA THR A 131 11.57 -17.56 -4.03
C THR A 131 10.73 -16.36 -4.39
N SER A 132 11.01 -15.18 -3.83
CA SER A 132 10.19 -13.97 -4.04
C SER A 132 10.78 -13.00 -5.06
N GLY A 133 12.06 -13.13 -5.42
CA GLY A 133 12.72 -12.18 -6.33
C GLY A 133 12.83 -10.77 -5.73
N THR A 134 12.81 -10.64 -4.41
CA THR A 134 12.87 -9.36 -3.68
C THR A 134 14.12 -9.27 -2.83
N THR A 135 14.57 -8.05 -2.54
CA THR A 135 15.62 -7.79 -1.54
C THR A 135 15.05 -7.91 -0.12
N PRO A 136 15.88 -8.18 0.91
CA PRO A 136 15.45 -8.22 2.31
C PRO A 136 14.71 -6.95 2.75
N LEU A 137 15.19 -5.77 2.33
CA LEU A 137 14.54 -4.50 2.65
C LEU A 137 13.18 -4.36 1.97
N TYR A 138 13.04 -4.76 0.69
CA TYR A 138 11.74 -4.76 0.03
C TYR A 138 10.76 -5.70 0.76
N HIS A 139 11.22 -6.90 1.10
CA HIS A 139 10.42 -7.90 1.80
C HIS A 139 9.93 -7.41 3.16
N ALA A 140 10.81 -6.81 3.96
CA ALA A 140 10.44 -6.19 5.23
C ALA A 140 9.44 -5.02 5.04
N MET A 141 9.59 -4.23 3.98
CA MET A 141 8.69 -3.13 3.63
C MET A 141 7.33 -3.59 3.09
N SER A 142 7.22 -4.83 2.62
CA SER A 142 5.98 -5.44 2.13
C SER A 142 5.43 -6.51 3.07
N ASN A 143 5.91 -6.59 4.31
CA ASN A 143 5.53 -7.65 5.23
C ASN A 143 4.06 -7.50 5.66
N MET A 144 3.25 -8.51 5.32
CA MET A 144 1.81 -8.54 5.55
C MET A 144 1.44 -9.01 6.95
N ASP A 145 2.37 -9.64 7.67
CA ASP A 145 2.19 -10.11 9.06
C ASP A 145 2.51 -9.02 10.09
N GLY A 146 3.18 -7.94 9.65
CA GLY A 146 3.44 -6.75 10.45
C GLY A 146 4.75 -6.08 10.03
N LEU A 147 4.69 -4.79 9.74
CA LEU A 147 5.89 -4.01 9.44
C LEU A 147 6.67 -3.71 10.73
N SER A 148 7.94 -4.14 10.78
CA SER A 148 8.82 -3.88 11.93
C SER A 148 9.79 -2.75 11.60
N VAL A 149 9.50 -1.54 12.11
CA VAL A 149 10.40 -0.38 12.00
C VAL A 149 11.83 -0.69 12.47
N PRO A 150 12.06 -1.37 13.62
CA PRO A 150 13.41 -1.75 14.04
C PRO A 150 14.17 -2.61 13.02
N ILE A 151 13.50 -3.56 12.36
CA ILE A 151 14.12 -4.35 11.29
C ILE A 151 14.46 -3.49 10.08
N LEU A 152 13.55 -2.59 9.67
CA LEU A 152 13.83 -1.66 8.57
C LEU A 152 15.07 -0.82 8.86
N GLN A 153 15.17 -0.26 10.07
CA GLN A 153 16.35 0.50 10.49
C GLN A 153 17.61 -0.35 10.49
N THR A 154 17.53 -1.57 11.03
CA THR A 154 18.64 -2.53 11.06
C THR A 154 19.19 -2.84 9.67
N LEU A 155 18.30 -3.13 8.71
CA LEU A 155 18.70 -3.40 7.32
C LEU A 155 19.37 -2.17 6.69
N LEU A 156 18.82 -0.97 6.92
CA LEU A 156 19.39 0.29 6.42
C LEU A 156 20.75 0.61 7.06
N ASP A 157 20.91 0.36 8.37
CA ASP A 157 22.18 0.55 9.10
C ASP A 157 23.27 -0.39 8.57
N ASN A 158 22.89 -1.58 8.09
CA ASN A 158 23.79 -2.58 7.52
C ASN A 158 23.97 -2.44 5.99
N GLY A 159 23.51 -1.34 5.39
CA GLY A 159 23.81 -1.02 3.99
C GLY A 159 22.82 -1.60 2.97
N ALA A 160 21.59 -1.92 3.39
CA ALA A 160 20.50 -2.17 2.45
C ALA A 160 20.31 -0.95 1.54
N LYS A 161 20.13 -1.19 0.23
CA LYS A 161 20.00 -0.18 -0.80
C LYS A 161 18.52 0.02 -1.16
N PRO A 162 17.91 1.15 -0.77
CA PRO A 162 16.48 1.39 -1.00
C PRO A 162 16.06 1.48 -2.47
N ALA A 163 17.01 1.77 -3.36
CA ALA A 163 16.78 1.73 -4.80
C ALA A 163 16.56 0.30 -5.36
N LEU A 164 16.88 -0.75 -4.59
CA LEU A 164 16.76 -2.15 -5.00
C LEU A 164 15.53 -2.79 -4.33
N GLY A 165 14.44 -2.91 -5.09
CA GLY A 165 13.21 -3.55 -4.66
C GLY A 165 13.00 -4.95 -5.25
N ALA A 166 11.77 -5.24 -5.68
CA ALA A 166 11.49 -6.28 -6.69
C ALA A 166 11.87 -5.76 -8.10
N GLU A 167 12.03 -6.63 -9.10
CA GLU A 167 12.48 -6.29 -10.46
C GLU A 167 12.02 -4.91 -10.99
N GLY A 168 12.97 -3.97 -11.15
CA GLY A 168 12.70 -2.65 -11.71
C GLY A 168 11.92 -1.69 -10.80
N LEU A 169 11.65 -2.07 -9.55
CA LEU A 169 11.03 -1.28 -8.50
C LEU A 169 12.05 -0.93 -7.42
N ASN A 170 11.79 0.16 -6.69
CA ASN A 170 12.45 0.42 -5.42
C ASN A 170 11.63 -0.10 -4.24
N VAL A 171 12.17 -0.02 -3.02
CA VAL A 171 11.54 -0.55 -1.80
C VAL A 171 10.23 0.13 -1.42
N LEU A 172 10.01 1.39 -1.84
CA LEU A 172 8.83 2.16 -1.44
C LEU A 172 7.53 1.61 -2.05
N HIS A 173 7.62 0.92 -3.18
CA HIS A 173 6.48 0.21 -3.78
C HIS A 173 5.97 -0.94 -2.89
N GLY A 174 6.84 -1.53 -2.06
CA GLY A 174 6.46 -2.61 -1.15
C GLY A 174 5.47 -2.18 -0.07
N LEU A 175 5.50 -0.92 0.34
CA LEU A 175 4.67 -0.38 1.44
C LEU A 175 3.17 -0.55 1.22
N ALA A 176 2.72 -0.56 -0.03
CA ALA A 176 1.31 -0.73 -0.36
C ALA A 176 0.74 -2.06 0.18
N PHE A 177 1.58 -3.08 0.31
CA PHE A 177 1.20 -4.43 0.70
C PHE A 177 1.41 -4.72 2.20
N ALA A 178 2.10 -3.83 2.91
CA ALA A 178 2.41 -4.05 4.32
C ALA A 178 1.22 -3.82 5.24
N SER A 179 1.20 -4.56 6.34
CA SER A 179 0.32 -4.28 7.46
C SER A 179 0.95 -3.19 8.33
N ILE A 180 0.39 -1.98 8.30
CA ILE A 180 0.90 -0.79 8.98
C ILE A 180 -0.16 -0.27 9.94
N GLU A 181 0.20 -0.10 11.21
CA GLU A 181 -0.65 0.55 12.20
C GLU A 181 -0.53 2.09 12.10
N ASP A 182 -1.62 2.81 12.37
CA ASP A 182 -1.61 4.29 12.31
C ASP A 182 -0.56 4.92 13.25
N SER A 183 -0.26 4.27 14.38
CA SER A 183 0.79 4.69 15.32
C SER A 183 2.19 4.67 14.73
N ASP A 184 2.45 3.83 13.73
CA ASP A 184 3.77 3.69 13.12
C ASP A 184 4.02 4.72 12.02
N VAL A 185 2.97 5.32 11.47
CA VAL A 185 3.05 6.25 10.33
C VAL A 185 4.08 7.38 10.54
N PRO A 186 4.17 8.07 11.71
CA PRO A 186 5.17 9.11 11.91
C PRO A 186 6.60 8.58 11.83
N GLU A 187 6.87 7.42 12.40
CA GLU A 187 8.22 6.83 12.40
C GLU A 187 8.56 6.22 11.04
N LEU A 188 7.59 5.55 10.41
CA LEU A 188 7.70 5.05 9.05
C LEU A 188 8.02 6.18 8.06
N SER A 189 7.41 7.36 8.22
CA SER A 189 7.75 8.53 7.39
C SER A 189 9.22 8.95 7.51
N ARG A 190 9.85 8.78 8.68
CA ARG A 190 11.28 9.04 8.88
C ARG A 190 12.13 7.98 8.20
N VAL A 191 11.72 6.71 8.28
CA VAL A 191 12.36 5.61 7.54
C VAL A 191 12.29 5.86 6.02
N ILE A 192 11.14 6.30 5.49
CA ILE A 192 10.99 6.63 4.06
C ILE A 192 11.92 7.78 3.66
N ARG A 193 11.99 8.86 4.45
CA ARG A 193 12.95 9.95 4.19
C ARG A 193 14.40 9.47 4.20
N ARG A 194 14.74 8.55 5.11
CA ARG A 194 16.05 7.91 5.13
C ARG A 194 16.28 7.08 3.87
N CYS A 195 15.28 6.33 3.40
CA CYS A 195 15.34 5.59 2.15
C CYS A 195 15.62 6.52 0.96
N ILE A 196 14.96 7.68 0.91
CA ILE A 196 15.19 8.72 -0.11
C ILE A 196 16.62 9.24 -0.05
N ALA A 197 17.11 9.57 1.15
CA ALA A 197 18.49 10.04 1.34
C ALA A 197 19.54 9.00 0.90
N LEU A 198 19.18 7.72 0.92
CA LEU A 198 19.99 6.58 0.47
C LEU A 198 19.71 6.18 -1.00
N GLY A 199 18.91 6.97 -1.74
CA GLY A 199 18.73 6.84 -3.18
C GLY A 199 17.43 6.18 -3.66
N ALA A 200 16.44 5.93 -2.79
CA ALA A 200 15.10 5.62 -3.26
C ALA A 200 14.46 6.83 -3.94
N ASP A 201 13.83 6.61 -5.09
CA ASP A 201 13.04 7.61 -5.77
C ASP A 201 11.56 7.48 -5.38
N ILE A 202 11.06 8.44 -4.58
CA ILE A 202 9.67 8.43 -4.10
C ILE A 202 8.64 8.57 -5.23
N GLU A 203 9.07 9.02 -6.42
CA GLU A 203 8.22 9.15 -7.61
C GLU A 203 8.58 8.11 -8.69
N GLN A 204 9.35 7.06 -8.36
CA GLN A 204 9.68 6.03 -9.33
C GLN A 204 8.42 5.39 -9.88
N HIS A 205 8.35 5.29 -11.19
CA HIS A 205 7.22 4.68 -11.88
C HIS A 205 7.37 3.17 -12.02
N THR A 206 6.29 2.43 -11.75
CA THR A 206 6.17 1.02 -12.16
C THR A 206 6.34 0.89 -13.68
N ALA A 207 6.81 -0.27 -14.15
CA ALA A 207 7.10 -0.45 -15.57
C ALA A 207 5.86 -0.30 -16.47
N THR A 208 4.73 -0.89 -16.05
CA THR A 208 3.52 -1.05 -16.87
C THR A 208 2.58 0.13 -16.73
N LEU A 209 2.07 0.39 -15.52
CA LEU A 209 1.05 1.42 -15.27
C LEU A 209 1.66 2.82 -15.03
N LYS A 210 3.00 2.87 -14.90
CA LYS A 210 3.76 4.06 -14.50
C LYS A 210 3.25 4.67 -13.20
N TRP A 211 2.83 3.82 -12.27
CA TRP A 211 2.35 4.27 -10.97
C TRP A 211 3.51 4.62 -10.05
N THR A 212 3.36 5.68 -9.27
CA THR A 212 4.26 6.01 -8.17
C THR A 212 3.92 5.13 -6.95
N PRO A 213 4.81 4.98 -5.97
CA PRO A 213 4.51 4.32 -4.70
C PRO A 213 3.21 4.79 -4.04
N LEU A 214 2.93 6.11 -4.08
CA LEU A 214 1.70 6.68 -3.55
C LEU A 214 0.46 6.18 -4.29
N MET A 215 0.51 6.12 -5.62
CA MET A 215 -0.59 5.60 -6.44
C MET A 215 -0.85 4.13 -6.16
N VAL A 216 0.20 3.31 -6.01
CA VAL A 216 0.04 1.91 -5.63
C VAL A 216 -0.61 1.80 -4.25
N ALA A 217 -0.14 2.57 -3.26
CA ALA A 217 -0.73 2.55 -1.91
C ALA A 217 -2.22 2.95 -1.89
N ILE A 218 -2.62 3.95 -2.67
CA ILE A 218 -4.03 4.35 -2.81
C ILE A 218 -4.83 3.27 -3.54
N SER A 219 -4.30 2.71 -4.62
CA SER A 219 -4.96 1.61 -5.35
C SER A 219 -5.15 0.37 -4.49
N GLU A 220 -4.24 0.11 -3.55
CA GLU A 220 -4.33 -0.98 -2.56
C GLU A 220 -5.12 -0.62 -1.30
N TRP A 221 -5.70 0.59 -1.25
CA TRP A 221 -6.49 1.10 -0.10
C TRP A 221 -5.71 1.15 1.21
N ASN A 222 -4.38 1.24 1.13
CA ASN A 222 -3.50 1.29 2.30
C ASN A 222 -3.27 2.75 2.73
N LEU A 223 -4.27 3.31 3.43
CA LEU A 223 -4.21 4.68 3.93
C LEU A 223 -3.00 4.98 4.84
N PRO A 224 -2.60 4.09 5.77
CA PRO A 224 -1.39 4.32 6.55
C PRO A 224 -0.13 4.44 5.67
N ALA A 225 0.03 3.57 4.65
CA ALA A 225 1.12 3.69 3.69
C ALA A 225 1.06 5.00 2.89
N ALA A 226 -0.12 5.36 2.37
CA ALA A 226 -0.32 6.60 1.62
C ALA A 226 0.01 7.84 2.48
N ARG A 227 -0.43 7.85 3.75
CA ARG A 227 -0.12 8.92 4.71
C ARG A 227 1.37 9.00 5.00
N ALA A 228 2.05 7.86 5.20
CA ALA A 228 3.49 7.83 5.43
C ALA A 228 4.29 8.37 4.23
N LEU A 229 3.89 8.00 3.01
CA LEU A 229 4.48 8.49 1.75
C LEU A 229 4.27 9.99 1.56
N LEU A 230 3.05 10.50 1.78
CA LEU A 230 2.74 11.94 1.72
C LEU A 230 3.55 12.73 2.75
N LEU A 231 3.58 12.27 4.01
CA LEU A 231 4.41 12.89 5.04
C LEU A 231 5.88 12.93 4.62
N ALA A 232 6.39 11.87 3.98
CA ALA A 232 7.76 11.80 3.50
C ALA A 232 8.06 12.71 2.29
N GLY A 233 7.03 13.20 1.60
CA GLY A 233 7.13 14.17 0.51
C GLY A 233 6.69 13.65 -0.87
N ALA A 234 5.92 12.57 -0.94
CA ALA A 234 5.33 12.10 -2.19
C ALA A 234 4.43 13.19 -2.81
N ASN A 235 4.49 13.35 -4.13
CA ASN A 235 3.69 14.32 -4.85
C ASN A 235 2.28 13.76 -5.13
N PRO A 236 1.21 14.31 -4.52
CA PRO A 236 -0.16 13.87 -4.79
C PRO A 236 -0.61 14.19 -6.23
N ASP A 237 0.04 15.14 -6.88
CA ASP A 237 -0.28 15.57 -8.24
C ASP A 237 0.58 14.86 -9.29
N ALA A 238 1.34 13.83 -8.91
CA ALA A 238 2.05 13.00 -9.87
C ALA A 238 1.07 12.35 -10.86
N HIS A 239 1.52 12.09 -12.08
CA HIS A 239 0.70 11.50 -13.14
C HIS A 239 1.23 10.11 -13.51
N ALA A 240 0.33 9.14 -13.48
CA ALA A 240 0.53 7.83 -14.05
C ALA A 240 0.66 7.90 -15.58
N GLY A 241 0.95 6.76 -16.18
CA GLY A 241 1.12 6.62 -17.61
C GLY A 241 -0.21 6.83 -18.33
N ASP A 242 -0.11 7.22 -19.60
CA ASP A 242 -1.27 7.39 -20.47
C ASP A 242 -1.91 6.03 -20.77
N LEU A 243 -2.95 5.66 -20.02
CA LEU A 243 -3.83 4.56 -20.44
C LEU A 243 -4.75 5.01 -21.60
N ASP A 244 -5.04 6.32 -21.71
CA ASP A 244 -5.91 6.91 -22.74
C ASP A 244 -5.56 8.38 -23.11
N GLY A 245 -4.32 8.81 -22.92
CA GLY A 245 -3.88 10.20 -23.17
C GLY A 245 -4.36 11.23 -22.12
N ARG A 246 -4.90 10.76 -21.00
CA ARG A 246 -5.05 11.52 -19.76
C ARG A 246 -4.19 10.86 -18.69
N GLY A 247 -3.17 11.57 -18.22
CA GLY A 247 -2.36 11.13 -17.07
C GLY A 247 -3.24 11.05 -15.83
N VAL A 248 -3.40 9.84 -15.29
CA VAL A 248 -4.22 9.57 -14.10
C VAL A 248 -3.45 10.02 -12.86
N THR A 249 -4.03 10.90 -12.03
CA THR A 249 -3.43 11.35 -10.77
C THR A 249 -3.78 10.42 -9.60
N ALA A 250 -3.10 10.59 -8.46
CA ALA A 250 -3.48 9.94 -7.21
C ALA A 250 -4.93 10.29 -6.80
N LEU A 251 -5.38 11.52 -7.05
CA LEU A 251 -6.75 11.95 -6.77
C LEU A 251 -7.77 11.28 -7.71
N ASP A 252 -7.41 11.08 -8.98
CA ASP A 252 -8.26 10.34 -9.93
C ASP A 252 -8.43 8.86 -9.50
N LEU A 253 -7.38 8.24 -8.95
CA LEU A 253 -7.45 6.89 -8.36
C LEU A 253 -8.27 6.88 -7.06
N ALA A 254 -8.16 7.94 -6.26
CA ALA A 254 -8.89 8.11 -5.01
C ALA A 254 -10.37 8.45 -5.20
N ALA A 255 -10.84 8.75 -6.41
CA ALA A 255 -12.19 9.27 -6.67
C ALA A 255 -13.35 8.42 -6.10
N ASN A 256 -13.12 7.13 -5.85
CA ASN A 256 -14.11 6.22 -5.25
C ASN A 256 -13.82 5.88 -3.77
N MET A 257 -12.88 6.58 -3.14
CA MET A 257 -12.40 6.35 -1.78
C MET A 257 -12.38 7.67 -1.02
N HIS A 258 -13.50 8.01 -0.36
CA HIS A 258 -13.68 9.29 0.33
C HIS A 258 -12.56 9.58 1.34
N ALA A 259 -12.13 8.58 2.11
CA ALA A 259 -11.03 8.74 3.06
C ALA A 259 -9.67 9.05 2.41
N ALA A 260 -9.43 8.58 1.18
CA ALA A 260 -8.21 8.95 0.43
C ALA A 260 -8.35 10.34 -0.20
N VAL A 261 -9.54 10.72 -0.67
CA VAL A 261 -9.83 12.09 -1.12
C VAL A 261 -9.61 13.07 0.03
N ASP A 262 -10.18 12.79 1.21
CA ASP A 262 -10.02 13.61 2.41
C ASP A 262 -8.54 13.74 2.82
N LEU A 263 -7.79 12.63 2.76
CA LEU A 263 -6.35 12.63 3.04
C LEU A 263 -5.57 13.52 2.07
N LEU A 264 -5.85 13.42 0.77
CA LEU A 264 -5.18 14.21 -0.26
C LEU A 264 -5.59 15.69 -0.17
N ASP A 265 -6.86 15.99 0.07
CA ASP A 265 -7.38 17.34 0.24
C ASP A 265 -6.82 18.01 1.50
N GLU A 266 -6.76 17.30 2.63
CA GLU A 266 -6.14 17.78 3.87
C GLU A 266 -4.65 18.11 3.64
N PHE A 267 -3.93 17.22 2.95
CA PHE A 267 -2.52 17.43 2.63
C PHE A 267 -2.32 18.63 1.70
N GLN A 268 -3.15 18.79 0.67
CA GLN A 268 -3.10 19.95 -0.23
C GLN A 268 -3.48 21.27 0.48
N ALA A 269 -4.46 21.26 1.37
CA ALA A 269 -4.88 22.43 2.15
C ALA A 269 -3.78 22.89 3.12
N THR A 270 -3.12 21.94 3.80
CA THR A 270 -1.98 22.21 4.67
C THR A 270 -0.75 22.68 3.89
N ALA A 271 -0.48 22.13 2.71
CA ALA A 271 0.59 22.60 1.82
C ALA A 271 0.35 24.04 1.33
N LYS A 272 -0.90 24.38 0.98
CA LYS A 272 -1.30 25.74 0.57
C LYS A 272 -1.18 26.74 1.72
N SER A 273 -1.62 26.38 2.93
CA SER A 273 -1.53 27.26 4.11
C SER A 273 -0.08 27.47 4.57
N ALA A 274 0.77 26.43 4.50
CA ALA A 274 2.20 26.55 4.74
C ALA A 274 2.89 27.48 3.71
N SER A 275 2.53 27.35 2.43
CA SER A 275 3.04 28.21 1.35
C SER A 275 2.61 29.67 1.51
N LEU A 276 1.37 29.92 1.94
CA LEU A 276 0.87 31.27 2.27
C LEU A 276 1.60 31.86 3.48
N THR A 277 1.90 31.06 4.50
CA THR A 277 2.63 31.52 5.70
C THR A 277 4.07 31.92 5.38
N VAL A 278 4.75 31.19 4.48
CA VAL A 278 6.09 31.56 3.98
C VAL A 278 6.04 32.81 3.09
N ALA A 279 4.99 32.99 2.28
CA ALA A 279 4.79 34.20 1.47
C ALA A 279 4.51 35.46 2.32
N CYS A 280 3.86 35.31 3.47
CA CYS A 280 3.65 36.39 4.44
C CYS A 280 4.94 36.72 5.21
N ALA A 281 5.77 35.73 5.57
CA ALA A 281 7.06 35.95 6.23
C ALA A 281 8.12 36.58 5.31
N GLY A 282 7.97 36.44 3.98
CA GLY A 282 8.87 37.05 2.98
C GLY A 282 8.59 38.53 2.69
N HIS A 283 7.45 39.09 3.10
CA HIS A 283 7.11 40.50 2.86
C HIS A 283 7.51 41.47 3.99
N ASP A 284 7.90 40.96 5.17
CA ASP A 284 8.29 41.78 6.34
C ASP A 284 9.82 41.88 6.56
N ALA A 285 10.63 41.65 5.53
CA ALA A 285 12.10 41.80 5.59
C ALA A 285 12.63 43.09 4.93
N ARG A 286 11.85 44.19 4.95
CA ARG A 286 12.31 45.54 4.56
C ARG A 286 12.10 46.57 5.67
N ALA A 287 12.61 46.31 6.86
CA ALA A 287 12.80 47.36 7.86
C ALA A 287 13.84 46.98 8.93
N PHE A 288 15.09 46.74 8.54
CA PHE A 288 16.22 46.97 9.44
C PHE A 288 17.44 47.39 8.60
N GLN A 289 17.59 48.69 8.40
CA GLN A 289 18.85 49.27 7.95
C GLN A 289 19.89 49.13 9.07
N PRO A 290 21.14 48.74 8.78
CA PRO A 290 22.22 48.89 9.74
C PRO A 290 22.65 50.36 9.71
N ALA A 291 22.51 51.06 10.83
CA ALA A 291 23.21 52.31 11.06
C ALA A 291 24.59 52.00 11.64
N LEU A 292 25.58 52.68 11.04
CA LEU A 292 27.02 52.75 11.36
C LEU A 292 27.35 52.74 12.86
#